data_AF-A0A416ELM5-F1
#
_entry.id   AF-A0A416ELM5-F1
#
_cell.length_a   1.000
_cell.length_b   1.000
_cell.length_c   1.000
_cell.angle_alpha   90.00
_cell.angle_beta   90.00
_cell.angle_gamma   90.00
#
_symmetry.space_group_name_H-M   'P 1'
#
loop_
_entity.id
_entity.type
_entity.pdbx_description
1 polymer ?
#
loop_
_entity_poly.entity_id
_entity_poly.type
_entity_poly.pdbx_seq_one_letter_code
_entity_poly.pdbx_strand_id
1 'polypeptide(L)'
;MDERYNTYRIWAPDDALWTQWAKPVLFAHPPQSDPWPITLPEVSWAPRPDGYTAVITDQPGASGVLEGLSLAQLGYRPVPLYNGVPAPNNQAASVNVSGIISVLYNGAAQLSDAALPTDAPPAFLLDANRMNGQAKQPGRYDNRWCVFPQDMPSADFMIHQGIGQVFVHADSIPNDLTHILRRYQEKGIRILHFRDYGAVRELEVIRPSHFKGLMYRFSTMLGLTQNAAGGFGGRIPEPTQTSGERFYGVG
;
A
#
# COMPACT_ATOMS: atom_id res chain seq x y z
N MET A 1 -17.87 8.90 -19.34
CA MET A 1 -16.86 7.90 -18.91
C MET A 1 -16.64 8.13 -17.42
N ASP A 2 -16.59 7.09 -16.59
CA ASP A 2 -16.52 7.20 -15.13
C ASP A 2 -15.18 7.82 -14.71
N GLU A 3 -15.21 8.98 -14.03
CA GLU A 3 -14.02 9.69 -13.54
C GLU A 3 -13.10 8.78 -12.73
N ARG A 4 -13.68 7.90 -11.91
CA ARG A 4 -12.95 6.94 -11.08
C ARG A 4 -12.10 5.99 -11.91
N TYR A 5 -12.69 5.50 -13.00
CA TYR A 5 -12.01 4.61 -13.94
C TYR A 5 -10.92 5.34 -14.72
N ASN A 6 -11.20 6.57 -15.15
CA ASN A 6 -10.21 7.40 -15.86
C ASN A 6 -9.00 7.71 -14.97
N THR A 7 -9.23 8.12 -13.73
CA THR A 7 -8.16 8.36 -12.75
C THR A 7 -7.36 7.09 -12.52
N TYR A 8 -8.00 5.94 -12.28
CA TYR A 8 -7.30 4.67 -12.12
C TYR A 8 -6.41 4.34 -13.32
N ARG A 9 -6.89 4.51 -14.55
CA ARG A 9 -6.12 4.25 -15.78
C ARG A 9 -4.90 5.14 -15.96
N ILE A 10 -4.87 6.33 -15.36
CA ILE A 10 -3.68 7.20 -15.39
C ILE A 10 -2.57 6.60 -14.51
N TRP A 11 -2.94 6.08 -13.33
CA TRP A 11 -2.00 5.41 -12.42
C TRP A 11 -1.65 3.99 -12.87
N ALA A 12 -2.59 3.32 -13.53
CA ALA A 12 -2.49 1.94 -13.97
C ALA A 12 -2.85 1.77 -15.45
N PRO A 13 -2.08 2.36 -16.38
CA PRO A 13 -2.31 2.15 -17.81
C PRO A 13 -2.11 0.68 -18.20
N ASP A 14 -2.92 0.20 -19.16
CA ASP A 14 -3.01 -1.22 -19.55
C ASP A 14 -1.73 -1.73 -20.25
N ASP A 15 -0.93 -0.83 -20.83
CA ASP A 15 0.29 -1.12 -21.58
C ASP A 15 1.57 -1.04 -20.73
N ALA A 16 1.47 -0.58 -19.48
CA ALA A 16 2.60 -0.53 -18.57
C ALA A 16 2.75 -1.85 -17.81
N LEU A 17 3.98 -2.36 -17.76
CA LEU A 17 4.26 -3.70 -17.23
C LEU A 17 3.88 -3.86 -15.75
N TRP A 18 4.21 -2.85 -14.94
CA TRP A 18 4.15 -2.92 -13.48
C TRP A 18 2.79 -2.57 -12.89
N THR A 19 1.87 -2.07 -13.71
CA THR A 19 0.57 -1.58 -13.25
C THR A 19 -0.42 -2.70 -12.96
N GLN A 20 -0.14 -3.93 -13.41
CA GLN A 20 -0.93 -5.12 -13.07
C GLN A 20 -1.03 -5.41 -11.56
N TRP A 21 -0.12 -4.86 -10.75
CA TRP A 21 -0.18 -4.94 -9.29
C TRP A 21 -0.96 -3.80 -8.63
N ALA A 22 -1.26 -2.72 -9.37
CA ALA A 22 -1.95 -1.56 -8.83
C ALA A 22 -3.36 -1.93 -8.35
N LYS A 23 -3.68 -1.57 -7.10
CA LYS A 23 -4.97 -1.90 -6.48
C LYS A 23 -6.01 -0.81 -6.79
N PRO A 24 -7.20 -1.17 -7.30
CA PRO A 24 -8.24 -0.20 -7.65
C PRO A 24 -9.04 0.31 -6.43
N VAL A 25 -8.81 -0.24 -5.23
CA VAL A 25 -9.68 -0.05 -4.05
C VAL A 25 -9.91 1.42 -3.72
N LEU A 26 -8.86 2.22 -3.58
CA LEU A 26 -9.02 3.63 -3.25
C LEU A 26 -9.58 4.46 -4.41
N PHE A 27 -9.37 4.03 -5.66
CA PHE A 27 -9.93 4.71 -6.84
C PHE A 27 -11.45 4.51 -6.95
N ALA A 28 -12.02 3.46 -6.36
CA ALA A 28 -13.47 3.27 -6.36
C ALA A 28 -14.23 4.35 -5.57
N HIS A 29 -13.53 5.15 -4.77
CA HIS A 29 -14.09 6.19 -3.91
C HIS A 29 -13.63 7.58 -4.37
N PRO A 30 -14.56 8.50 -4.68
CA PRO A 30 -14.18 9.87 -5.03
C PRO A 30 -13.65 10.61 -3.80
N PRO A 31 -12.79 11.63 -3.99
CA PRO A 31 -12.36 12.50 -2.91
C PRO A 31 -13.55 13.28 -2.32
N GLN A 32 -13.50 13.55 -1.01
CA GLN A 32 -14.54 14.32 -0.31
C GLN A 32 -14.30 15.83 -0.39
N SER A 33 -13.13 16.23 -0.87
CA SER A 33 -12.63 17.61 -0.91
C SER A 33 -12.35 18.01 -2.35
N ASP A 34 -12.55 19.28 -2.65
CA ASP A 34 -12.23 19.85 -3.97
C ASP A 34 -10.73 19.70 -4.29
N PRO A 35 -10.36 19.65 -5.58
CA PRO A 35 -8.97 19.62 -6.00
C PRO A 35 -8.16 20.82 -5.50
N TRP A 36 -6.91 20.59 -5.12
CA TRP A 36 -5.99 21.65 -4.71
C TRP A 36 -4.60 21.46 -5.36
N PRO A 37 -3.80 22.53 -5.50
CA PRO A 37 -2.44 22.43 -6.00
C PRO A 37 -1.56 21.54 -5.10
N ILE A 38 -1.02 20.47 -5.66
CA ILE A 38 -0.08 19.60 -4.96
C ILE A 38 1.34 20.19 -5.04
N THR A 39 2.00 20.30 -3.89
CA THR A 39 3.44 20.51 -3.81
C THR A 39 4.14 19.17 -3.68
N LEU A 40 5.05 18.89 -4.61
CA LEU A 40 5.84 17.65 -4.61
C LEU A 40 7.06 17.78 -3.68
N PRO A 41 7.32 16.78 -2.82
CA PRO A 41 8.54 16.76 -2.02
C PRO A 41 9.76 16.53 -2.92
N GLU A 42 10.93 17.03 -2.51
CA GLU A 42 12.18 16.69 -3.17
C GLU A 42 12.58 15.24 -2.85
N VAL A 43 12.98 14.48 -3.87
CA VAL A 43 13.49 13.11 -3.71
C VAL A 43 14.96 13.10 -4.11
N SER A 44 15.85 13.24 -3.12
CA SER A 44 17.31 13.21 -3.30
C SER A 44 17.92 11.84 -2.95
N TRP A 45 17.15 10.98 -2.28
CA TRP A 45 17.62 9.68 -1.80
C TRP A 45 17.55 8.57 -2.85
N ALA A 46 16.63 8.69 -3.83
CA ALA A 46 16.42 7.65 -4.84
C ALA A 46 17.44 7.79 -5.97
N PRO A 47 18.02 6.68 -6.46
CA PRO A 47 18.86 6.72 -7.65
C PRO A 47 18.01 7.12 -8.87
N ARG A 48 18.65 7.64 -9.93
CA ARG A 48 17.96 7.78 -11.21
C ARG A 48 17.59 6.40 -11.77
N PRO A 49 16.45 6.27 -12.48
CA PRO A 49 16.07 5.03 -13.15
C PRO A 49 17.20 4.49 -14.03
N ASP A 50 17.62 3.26 -13.75
CA ASP A 50 18.67 2.54 -14.48
C ASP A 50 18.15 1.24 -15.11
N GLY A 51 16.86 0.94 -14.94
CA GLY A 51 16.22 -0.32 -15.34
C GLY A 51 16.57 -1.51 -14.44
N TYR A 52 17.49 -1.35 -13.50
CA TYR A 52 17.97 -2.38 -12.58
C TYR A 52 17.39 -2.24 -11.17
N THR A 53 16.98 -1.03 -10.80
CA THR A 53 16.46 -0.68 -9.48
C THR A 53 14.95 -0.49 -9.52
N ALA A 54 14.25 -1.25 -8.68
CA ALA A 54 12.87 -0.94 -8.29
C ALA A 54 12.84 -0.16 -6.98
N VAL A 55 11.81 0.64 -6.77
CA VAL A 55 11.59 1.42 -5.55
C VAL A 55 10.36 0.91 -4.80
N ILE A 56 10.42 0.91 -3.47
CA ILE A 56 9.27 0.73 -2.59
C ILE A 56 9.22 1.94 -1.66
N THR A 57 8.12 2.69 -1.68
CA THR A 57 7.84 3.74 -0.70
C THR A 57 6.85 3.20 0.33
N ASP A 58 7.23 3.21 1.60
CA ASP A 58 6.37 2.83 2.71
C ASP A 58 6.23 4.01 3.67
N GLN A 59 5.52 5.03 3.19
CA GLN A 59 5.35 6.32 3.86
C GLN A 59 3.92 6.47 4.41
N PRO A 60 3.72 7.24 5.49
CA PRO A 60 2.42 7.37 6.12
C PRO A 60 1.44 8.20 5.27
N GLY A 61 0.27 7.64 4.99
CA GLY A 61 -0.85 8.37 4.40
C GLY A 61 -0.52 8.97 3.04
N ALA A 62 -0.90 10.23 2.84
CA ALA A 62 -0.75 10.94 1.57
C ALA A 62 0.71 11.14 1.13
N SER A 63 1.65 11.14 2.08
CA SER A 63 3.08 11.36 1.81
C SER A 63 3.65 10.33 0.83
N GLY A 64 3.19 9.06 0.89
CA GLY A 64 3.64 8.03 -0.05
C GLY A 64 3.17 8.27 -1.49
N VAL A 65 1.99 8.85 -1.67
CA VAL A 65 1.49 9.23 -3.01
C VAL A 65 2.25 10.44 -3.55
N LEU A 66 2.49 11.45 -2.71
CA LEU A 66 3.27 12.64 -3.05
C LEU A 66 4.70 12.27 -3.46
N GLU A 67 5.35 11.40 -2.69
CA GLU A 67 6.67 10.89 -3.02
C GLU A 67 6.65 10.05 -4.32
N GLY A 68 5.61 9.25 -4.53
CA GLY A 68 5.39 8.54 -5.80
C GLY A 68 5.32 9.49 -7.00
N LEU A 69 4.63 10.62 -6.88
CA LEU A 69 4.59 11.65 -7.93
C LEU A 69 5.96 12.29 -8.16
N SER A 70 6.74 12.54 -7.11
CA SER A 70 8.13 13.01 -7.25
C SER A 70 9.02 11.98 -7.95
N LEU A 71 8.86 10.69 -7.63
CA LEU A 71 9.55 9.59 -8.30
C LEU A 71 9.14 9.48 -9.79
N ALA A 72 7.89 9.81 -10.13
CA ALA A 72 7.46 9.93 -11.52
C ALA A 72 8.22 11.03 -12.27
N GLN A 73 8.47 12.17 -11.64
CA GLN A 73 9.30 13.23 -12.25
C GLN A 73 10.76 12.78 -12.48
N LEU A 74 11.24 11.79 -11.72
CA LEU A 74 12.54 11.16 -11.92
C LEU A 74 12.54 10.06 -12.98
N GLY A 75 11.36 9.59 -13.43
CA GLY A 75 11.19 8.55 -14.44
C GLY A 75 10.79 7.17 -13.90
N TYR A 76 10.42 7.03 -12.63
CA TYR A 76 9.85 5.79 -12.10
C TYR A 76 8.34 5.73 -12.34
N ARG A 77 7.79 4.53 -12.56
CA ARG A 77 6.34 4.29 -12.63
C ARG A 77 5.76 4.11 -11.24
N PRO A 78 4.93 5.02 -10.70
CA PRO A 78 4.28 4.79 -9.42
C PRO A 78 3.22 3.70 -9.56
N VAL A 79 3.20 2.74 -8.63
CA VAL A 79 2.25 1.61 -8.61
C VAL A 79 1.54 1.60 -7.25
N PRO A 80 0.32 2.16 -7.16
CA PRO A 80 -0.42 2.23 -5.90
C PRO A 80 -0.88 0.84 -5.43
N LEU A 81 -0.44 0.38 -4.26
CA LEU A 81 -0.82 -0.93 -3.70
C LEU A 81 -1.86 -0.85 -2.58
N TYR A 82 -2.45 0.33 -2.34
CA TYR A 82 -3.37 0.59 -1.24
C TYR A 82 -4.64 -0.29 -1.30
N ASN A 83 -4.84 -1.14 -0.28
CA ASN A 83 -5.93 -2.12 -0.26
C ASN A 83 -6.91 -1.96 0.94
N GLY A 84 -6.74 -0.90 1.74
CA GLY A 84 -7.64 -0.56 2.84
C GLY A 84 -8.88 0.15 2.33
N VAL A 85 -10.06 -0.43 2.53
CA VAL A 85 -11.34 0.13 2.09
C VAL A 85 -11.70 1.31 3.00
N PRO A 86 -12.07 2.48 2.46
CA PRO A 86 -12.48 3.63 3.27
C PRO A 86 -13.70 3.30 4.14
N ALA A 87 -13.73 3.83 5.36
CA ALA A 87 -14.93 3.77 6.19
C ALA A 87 -15.97 4.76 5.65
N PRO A 88 -17.29 4.50 5.84
CA PRO A 88 -18.32 5.51 5.55
C PRO A 88 -18.10 6.83 6.30
N ASN A 89 -17.52 6.76 7.50
CA ASN A 89 -17.05 7.91 8.28
C ASN A 89 -15.57 7.72 8.61
N ASN A 90 -14.70 8.56 8.05
CA ASN A 90 -13.24 8.47 8.21
C ASN A 90 -12.77 8.63 9.68
N GLN A 91 -13.51 9.35 10.53
CA GLN A 91 -13.18 9.48 11.95
C GLN A 91 -13.33 8.14 12.70
N ALA A 92 -14.22 7.28 12.22
CA ALA A 92 -14.43 5.94 12.76
C ALA A 92 -13.44 4.90 12.21
N ALA A 93 -12.61 5.24 11.21
CA ALA A 93 -11.66 4.31 10.60
C ALA A 93 -10.42 4.08 11.47
N SER A 94 -9.93 2.84 11.50
CA SER A 94 -8.64 2.51 12.13
C SER A 94 -7.46 3.19 11.44
N VAL A 95 -7.51 3.27 10.10
CA VAL A 95 -6.50 3.93 9.26
C VAL A 95 -7.20 5.01 8.44
N ASN A 96 -6.74 6.26 8.54
CA ASN A 96 -7.33 7.34 7.75
C ASN A 96 -6.71 7.39 6.34
N VAL A 97 -7.50 7.00 5.33
CA VAL A 97 -7.08 6.94 3.93
C VAL A 97 -7.59 8.11 3.09
N SER A 98 -8.31 9.08 3.67
CA SER A 98 -8.92 10.17 2.90
C SER A 98 -7.89 11.03 2.17
N GLY A 99 -6.78 11.35 2.84
CA GLY A 99 -5.68 12.10 2.24
C GLY A 99 -5.04 11.35 1.08
N ILE A 100 -4.93 10.01 1.16
CA ILE A 100 -4.40 9.18 0.08
C ILE A 100 -5.30 9.30 -1.15
N ILE A 101 -6.62 9.12 -0.98
CA ILE A 101 -7.60 9.23 -2.06
C ILE A 101 -7.48 10.61 -2.72
N SER A 102 -7.51 11.69 -1.94
CA SER A 102 -7.49 13.02 -2.49
C SER A 102 -6.21 13.32 -3.29
N VAL A 103 -5.04 12.85 -2.84
CA VAL A 103 -3.79 13.02 -3.61
C VAL A 103 -3.75 12.12 -4.85
N LEU A 104 -4.30 10.90 -4.81
CA LEU A 104 -4.40 10.05 -6.01
C LEU A 104 -5.22 10.72 -7.13
N TYR A 105 -6.32 11.38 -6.77
CA TYR A 105 -7.14 12.10 -7.75
C TYR A 105 -6.48 13.40 -8.20
N ASN A 106 -6.05 14.25 -7.27
CA ASN A 106 -5.48 15.55 -7.59
C ASN A 106 -4.15 15.44 -8.34
N GLY A 107 -3.37 14.38 -8.07
CA GLY A 107 -2.07 14.12 -8.69
C GLY A 107 -2.15 13.47 -10.07
N ALA A 108 -3.33 13.03 -10.51
CA ALA A 108 -3.46 12.30 -11.77
C ALA A 108 -3.03 13.13 -12.98
N ALA A 109 -3.39 14.42 -13.02
CA ALA A 109 -2.94 15.31 -14.10
C ALA A 109 -1.40 15.43 -14.14
N GLN A 110 -0.77 15.65 -12.97
CA GLN A 110 0.70 15.73 -12.87
C GLN A 110 1.40 14.43 -13.28
N LEU A 111 0.81 13.28 -12.97
CA LEU A 111 1.34 11.97 -13.40
C LEU A 111 1.20 11.78 -14.91
N SER A 112 0.08 12.21 -15.49
CA SER A 112 -0.12 12.18 -16.94
C SER A 112 0.92 13.05 -17.66
N ASP A 113 1.21 14.23 -17.13
CA ASP A 113 2.18 15.16 -17.70
C ASP A 113 3.63 14.66 -17.63
N ALA A 114 3.95 13.76 -16.70
CA ALA A 114 5.27 13.14 -16.59
C ALA A 114 5.62 12.24 -17.80
N ALA A 115 4.64 11.86 -18.63
CA ALA A 115 4.83 11.14 -19.91
C ALA A 115 5.78 9.93 -19.80
N LEU A 116 5.62 9.15 -18.73
CA LEU A 116 6.50 8.03 -18.40
C LEU A 116 6.46 6.92 -19.47
N PRO A 117 7.60 6.31 -19.82
CA PRO A 117 7.66 5.12 -20.67
C PRO A 117 6.85 3.94 -20.10
N THR A 118 6.38 3.04 -20.96
CA THR A 118 5.62 1.84 -20.58
C THR A 118 6.48 0.83 -19.82
N ASP A 119 7.79 0.86 -20.02
CA ASP A 119 8.81 0.02 -19.39
C ASP A 119 9.53 0.70 -18.22
N ALA A 120 9.11 1.91 -17.83
CA ALA A 120 9.68 2.63 -16.69
C ALA A 120 9.71 1.75 -15.42
N PRO A 121 10.83 1.70 -14.67
CA PRO A 121 10.96 0.84 -13.51
C PRO A 121 9.95 1.22 -12.41
N PRO A 122 9.51 0.28 -11.58
CA PRO A 122 8.40 0.52 -10.67
C PRO A 122 8.83 1.27 -9.41
N ALA A 123 7.93 2.11 -8.92
CA ALA A 123 7.90 2.62 -7.55
C ALA A 123 6.60 2.13 -6.88
N PHE A 124 6.68 1.05 -6.11
CA PHE A 124 5.53 0.49 -5.41
C PHE A 124 5.18 1.32 -4.18
N LEU A 125 3.93 1.81 -4.11
CA LEU A 125 3.49 2.72 -3.07
C LEU A 125 2.68 1.97 -2.01
N LEU A 126 3.17 1.97 -0.78
CA LEU A 126 2.53 1.41 0.40
C LEU A 126 2.19 2.52 1.40
N ASP A 127 1.27 2.23 2.32
CA ASP A 127 0.95 3.11 3.44
C ASP A 127 1.54 2.53 4.72
N ALA A 128 2.48 3.24 5.35
CA ALA A 128 3.09 2.82 6.62
C ALA A 128 2.04 2.66 7.74
N ASN A 129 0.92 3.38 7.64
CA ASN A 129 -0.16 3.30 8.62
C ASN A 129 -1.07 2.08 8.44
N ARG A 130 -0.91 1.27 7.38
CA ARG A 130 -1.82 0.16 7.03
C ARG A 130 -2.04 -0.86 8.15
N MET A 131 -1.06 -1.05 9.01
CA MET A 131 -1.14 -1.91 10.21
C MET A 131 -1.16 -1.11 11.52
N ASN A 132 -0.95 0.21 11.47
CA ASN A 132 -0.97 1.09 12.64
C ASN A 132 -2.40 1.49 12.98
N GLY A 133 -3.12 0.59 13.64
CA GLY A 133 -4.41 0.89 14.26
C GLY A 133 -4.63 -0.03 15.46
N GLN A 134 -5.28 0.50 16.50
CA GLN A 134 -5.62 -0.30 17.68
C GLN A 134 -6.45 -1.54 17.24
N ALA A 135 -6.20 -2.68 17.88
CA ALA A 135 -6.92 -3.93 17.61
C ALA A 135 -8.44 -3.72 17.64
N LYS A 136 -9.19 -4.54 16.89
CA LYS A 136 -10.65 -4.50 16.71
C LYS A 136 -11.38 -3.79 17.86
N GLN A 137 -11.62 -2.49 17.71
CA GLN A 137 -12.38 -1.70 18.68
C GLN A 137 -13.85 -1.74 18.31
N PRO A 138 -14.76 -2.12 19.23
CA PRO A 138 -16.19 -2.00 19.02
C PRO A 138 -16.59 -0.61 18.54
N GLY A 139 -17.47 -0.52 17.55
CA GLY A 139 -17.95 0.75 17.00
C GLY A 139 -16.98 1.43 16.01
N ARG A 140 -15.74 0.94 15.84
CA ARG A 140 -14.82 1.41 14.80
C ARG A 140 -14.90 0.56 13.52
N TYR A 141 -14.44 1.15 12.43
CA TYR A 141 -14.31 0.50 11.13
C TYR A 141 -12.86 0.04 10.94
N ASP A 142 -12.63 -1.26 10.90
CA ASP A 142 -11.30 -1.84 10.74
C ASP A 142 -10.96 -1.98 9.25
N ASN A 143 -10.23 -1.01 8.72
CA ASN A 143 -9.67 -0.98 7.37
C ASN A 143 -8.16 -1.20 7.32
N ARG A 144 -7.58 -1.75 8.39
CA ARG A 144 -6.18 -2.18 8.37
C ARG A 144 -6.01 -3.27 7.33
N TRP A 145 -4.86 -3.29 6.70
CA TRP A 145 -4.53 -4.24 5.65
C TRP A 145 -3.06 -4.59 5.68
N CYS A 146 -2.71 -5.76 5.14
CA CYS A 146 -1.35 -6.23 5.06
C CYS A 146 -1.00 -6.56 3.61
N VAL A 147 0.29 -6.49 3.28
CA VAL A 147 0.79 -6.89 1.97
C VAL A 147 1.20 -8.36 2.02
N PHE A 148 0.74 -9.13 1.05
CA PHE A 148 1.23 -10.49 0.85
C PHE A 148 2.18 -10.59 -0.34
N PRO A 149 2.99 -11.66 -0.42
CA PRO A 149 3.90 -11.90 -1.55
C PRO A 149 3.25 -11.94 -2.93
N GLN A 150 1.94 -12.19 -3.00
CA GLN A 150 1.16 -12.22 -4.24
C GLN A 150 0.64 -10.83 -4.63
N ASP A 151 0.68 -9.86 -3.72
CA ASP A 151 0.27 -8.48 -3.99
C ASP A 151 1.39 -7.68 -4.67
N MET A 152 2.57 -8.27 -4.84
CA MET A 152 3.73 -7.70 -5.52
C MET A 152 4.33 -8.71 -6.51
N PRO A 153 5.17 -8.29 -7.46
CA PRO A 153 5.84 -9.22 -8.37
C PRO A 153 6.66 -10.27 -7.62
N SER A 154 6.75 -11.48 -8.17
CA SER A 154 7.67 -12.48 -7.61
C SER A 154 9.12 -12.06 -7.86
N ALA A 155 10.06 -12.57 -7.05
CA ALA A 155 11.49 -12.35 -7.28
C ALA A 155 11.94 -12.81 -8.67
N ASP A 156 11.42 -13.96 -9.13
CA ASP A 156 11.76 -14.50 -10.46
C ASP A 156 11.23 -13.58 -11.58
N PHE A 157 10.04 -12.99 -11.39
CA PHE A 157 9.53 -11.98 -12.31
C PHE A 157 10.42 -10.73 -12.33
N MET A 158 10.76 -10.20 -11.14
CA MET A 158 11.64 -9.02 -11.01
C MET A 158 12.96 -9.22 -11.74
N ILE A 159 13.63 -10.36 -11.51
CA ILE A 159 14.92 -10.71 -12.15
C ILE A 159 14.75 -10.84 -13.67
N HIS A 160 13.68 -11.48 -14.14
CA HIS A 160 13.41 -11.61 -15.57
C HIS A 160 13.25 -10.25 -16.26
N GLN A 161 12.71 -9.26 -15.55
CA GLN A 161 12.58 -7.88 -16.04
C GLN A 161 13.83 -7.01 -15.80
N GLY A 162 14.94 -7.62 -15.41
CA GLY A 162 16.22 -6.93 -15.22
C GLY A 162 16.42 -6.30 -13.83
N ILE A 163 15.46 -6.43 -12.92
CA ILE A 163 15.57 -5.87 -11.56
C ILE A 163 16.44 -6.77 -10.70
N GLY A 164 17.60 -6.26 -10.27
CA GLY A 164 18.47 -6.92 -9.30
C GLY A 164 18.62 -6.15 -7.98
N GLN A 165 17.95 -5.00 -7.84
CA GLN A 165 17.95 -4.21 -6.62
C GLN A 165 16.56 -3.65 -6.30
N VAL A 166 16.23 -3.62 -5.01
CA VAL A 166 15.06 -2.91 -4.49
C VAL A 166 15.53 -1.88 -3.47
N PHE A 167 15.14 -0.63 -3.71
CA PHE A 167 15.40 0.50 -2.83
C PHE A 167 14.13 0.81 -2.04
N VAL A 168 14.21 0.70 -0.72
CA VAL A 168 13.07 0.88 0.19
C VAL A 168 13.23 2.19 0.94
N HIS A 169 12.24 3.07 0.84
CA HIS A 169 12.13 4.22 1.72
C HIS A 169 11.04 3.95 2.77
N ALA A 170 11.46 3.78 4.02
CA ALA A 170 10.56 3.51 5.13
C ALA A 170 11.22 3.90 6.47
N ASP A 171 10.42 4.32 7.45
CA ASP A 171 10.94 4.55 8.81
C ASP A 171 11.38 3.24 9.50
N SER A 172 10.65 2.17 9.25
CA SER A 172 10.94 0.81 9.69
C SER A 172 10.35 -0.19 8.70
N ILE A 173 10.89 -1.40 8.64
CA ILE A 173 10.34 -2.46 7.79
C ILE A 173 9.32 -3.26 8.60
N PRO A 174 8.01 -3.14 8.30
CA PRO A 174 7.00 -3.93 8.98
C PRO A 174 7.08 -5.40 8.57
N ASN A 175 6.59 -6.28 9.45
CA ASN A 175 6.72 -7.73 9.29
C ASN A 175 6.10 -8.23 7.97
N ASP A 176 5.00 -7.65 7.51
CA ASP A 176 4.35 -8.03 6.24
C ASP A 176 5.27 -7.79 5.03
N LEU A 177 5.91 -6.63 4.98
CA LEU A 177 6.90 -6.29 3.95
C LEU A 177 8.17 -7.15 4.08
N THR A 178 8.60 -7.49 5.30
CA THR A 178 9.74 -8.40 5.54
C THR A 178 9.56 -9.74 4.81
N HIS A 179 8.34 -10.30 4.77
CA HIS A 179 8.06 -11.54 4.05
C HIS A 179 8.31 -11.42 2.53
N ILE A 180 8.15 -10.24 1.96
CA ILE A 180 8.36 -9.99 0.53
C ILE A 180 9.86 -9.78 0.29
N LEU A 181 10.47 -8.83 1.01
CA LEU A 181 11.89 -8.49 0.86
C LEU A 181 12.80 -9.70 1.12
N ARG A 182 12.47 -10.55 2.08
CA ARG A 182 13.24 -11.79 2.33
C ARG A 182 13.21 -12.74 1.14
N ARG A 183 12.08 -12.86 0.43
CA ARG A 183 11.98 -13.70 -0.79
C ARG A 183 12.81 -13.13 -1.93
N TYR A 184 12.88 -11.81 -2.05
CA TYR A 184 13.75 -11.13 -3.01
C TYR A 184 15.23 -11.41 -2.71
N GLN A 185 15.65 -11.26 -1.45
CA GLN A 185 17.03 -11.55 -1.04
C GLN A 185 17.44 -13.01 -1.23
N GLU A 186 16.57 -13.97 -0.94
CA GLU A 186 16.85 -15.40 -1.18
C GLU A 186 17.13 -15.73 -2.66
N LYS A 187 16.71 -14.85 -3.58
CA LYS A 187 16.95 -14.97 -5.01
C LYS A 187 18.05 -14.03 -5.52
N GLY A 188 18.76 -13.35 -4.61
CA GLY A 188 19.91 -12.50 -4.93
C GLY A 188 19.59 -11.04 -5.24
N ILE A 189 18.34 -10.60 -5.07
CA ILE A 189 18.00 -9.17 -5.21
C ILE A 189 18.52 -8.41 -3.99
N ARG A 190 19.33 -7.39 -4.21
CA ARG A 190 19.87 -6.53 -3.15
C ARG A 190 18.79 -5.62 -2.59
N ILE A 191 18.76 -5.44 -1.27
CA ILE A 191 17.80 -4.55 -0.61
C ILE A 191 18.58 -3.39 -0.02
N LEU A 192 18.31 -2.19 -0.53
CA LEU A 192 18.79 -0.95 0.06
C LEU A 192 17.65 -0.31 0.85
N HIS A 193 17.97 0.23 2.02
CA HIS A 193 17.01 0.87 2.90
C HIS A 193 17.48 2.29 3.19
N PHE A 194 16.58 3.24 2.98
CA PHE A 194 16.71 4.62 3.40
C PHE A 194 15.64 4.94 4.44
N ARG A 195 16.06 5.67 5.46
CA ARG A 195 15.22 6.28 6.49
C ARG A 195 15.51 7.76 6.48
N ASP A 196 14.49 8.58 6.65
CA ASP A 196 14.64 10.04 6.66
C ASP A 196 15.79 10.49 7.56
N TYR A 197 16.55 11.47 7.04
CA TYR A 197 17.76 12.02 7.66
C TYR A 197 18.89 11.02 7.90
N GLY A 198 18.77 9.80 7.38
CA GLY A 198 19.77 8.74 7.45
C GLY A 198 20.63 8.62 6.20
N ALA A 199 21.60 7.70 6.24
CA ALA A 199 22.31 7.25 5.05
C ALA A 199 21.63 6.01 4.48
N VAL A 200 21.71 5.85 3.16
CA VAL A 200 21.31 4.62 2.47
C VAL A 200 22.20 3.48 2.94
N ARG A 201 21.59 2.34 3.31
CA ARG A 201 22.32 1.15 3.76
C ARG A 201 21.78 -0.10 3.09
N GLU A 202 22.67 -1.04 2.81
CA GLU A 202 22.25 -2.39 2.44
C GLU A 202 21.64 -3.07 3.67
N LEU A 203 20.42 -3.58 3.51
CA LEU A 203 19.64 -4.18 4.59
C LEU A 203 19.72 -5.70 4.50
N GLU A 204 20.24 -6.36 5.52
CA GLU A 204 20.05 -7.81 5.66
C GLU A 204 18.66 -8.08 6.26
N VAL A 205 17.75 -8.65 5.46
CA VAL A 205 16.37 -8.89 5.88
C VAL A 205 16.32 -10.16 6.72
N ILE A 206 16.03 -9.97 8.00
CA ILE A 206 15.84 -11.06 8.97
C ILE A 206 14.68 -11.94 8.51
N ARG A 207 14.86 -13.26 8.59
CA ARG A 207 13.81 -14.22 8.26
C ARG A 207 12.64 -14.09 9.25
N PRO A 208 11.42 -13.76 8.79
CA PRO A 208 10.27 -13.62 9.70
C PRO A 208 9.76 -14.98 10.17
N SER A 209 8.98 -14.98 11.26
CA SER A 209 8.33 -16.19 11.76
C SER A 209 7.35 -16.77 10.72
N HIS A 210 7.20 -18.09 10.69
CA HIS A 210 6.33 -18.79 9.73
C HIS A 210 6.58 -18.43 8.24
N PHE A 211 7.79 -18.00 7.89
CA PHE A 211 8.17 -17.67 6.53
C PHE A 211 7.94 -18.85 5.56
N LYS A 212 7.30 -18.57 4.41
CA LYS A 212 6.78 -19.55 3.42
C LYS A 212 5.71 -20.53 3.94
N GLY A 213 5.33 -20.46 5.21
CA GLY A 213 4.22 -21.25 5.76
C GLY A 213 2.86 -20.62 5.44
N LEU A 214 1.85 -21.45 5.17
CA LEU A 214 0.45 -21.02 5.06
C LEU A 214 -0.05 -20.36 6.36
N MET A 215 0.51 -20.75 7.50
CA MET A 215 0.13 -20.26 8.83
C MET A 215 0.25 -18.74 9.00
N TYR A 216 1.19 -18.07 8.33
CA TYR A 216 1.33 -16.63 8.40
C TYR A 216 0.12 -15.88 7.80
N ARG A 217 -0.40 -16.37 6.66
CA ARG A 217 -1.60 -15.79 6.05
C ARG A 217 -2.81 -15.97 6.95
N PHE A 218 -3.01 -17.18 7.48
CA PHE A 218 -4.12 -17.46 8.38
C PHE A 218 -4.06 -16.61 9.66
N SER A 219 -2.91 -16.51 10.32
CA SER A 219 -2.76 -15.73 11.55
C SER A 219 -2.97 -14.23 11.33
N THR A 220 -2.46 -13.69 10.21
CA THR A 220 -2.61 -12.27 9.88
C THR A 220 -4.05 -11.95 9.46
N MET A 221 -4.72 -12.85 8.74
CA MET A 221 -6.12 -12.69 8.34
C MET A 221 -7.10 -12.75 9.54
N LEU A 222 -6.83 -13.57 10.56
CA LEU A 222 -7.70 -13.66 11.76
C LEU A 222 -7.85 -12.31 12.50
N GLY A 223 -6.82 -11.47 12.43
CA GLY A 223 -6.79 -10.15 13.07
C GLY A 223 -7.37 -9.00 12.22
N LEU A 224 -7.62 -9.24 10.93
CA LEU A 224 -8.12 -8.24 9.98
C LEU A 224 -9.60 -8.48 9.68
N THR A 225 -10.23 -7.50 9.04
CA THR A 225 -11.63 -7.59 8.60
C THR A 225 -11.66 -7.46 7.08
N GLN A 226 -12.28 -8.43 6.39
CA GLN A 226 -12.41 -8.43 4.94
C GLN A 226 -13.86 -8.18 4.52
N ASN A 227 -14.05 -7.49 3.41
CA ASN A 227 -15.36 -7.31 2.80
C ASN A 227 -15.65 -8.43 1.76
N ALA A 228 -16.90 -8.54 1.34
CA ALA A 228 -17.34 -9.55 0.36
C ALA A 228 -16.71 -9.37 -1.05
N ALA A 229 -16.07 -8.22 -1.32
CA ALA A 229 -15.43 -7.91 -2.60
C ALA A 229 -13.90 -8.15 -2.59
N GLY A 230 -13.34 -8.72 -1.52
CA GLY A 230 -11.92 -9.08 -1.42
C GLY A 230 -10.98 -7.94 -0.95
N GLY A 231 -11.52 -6.77 -0.61
CA GLY A 231 -10.77 -5.69 0.05
C GLY A 231 -10.78 -5.80 1.58
N PHE A 232 -9.89 -5.08 2.25
CA PHE A 232 -9.85 -5.07 3.72
C PHE A 232 -10.69 -3.93 4.29
N GLY A 233 -11.72 -4.26 5.06
CA GLY A 233 -12.64 -3.27 5.62
C GLY A 233 -13.92 -3.89 6.15
N GLY A 234 -14.32 -3.54 7.36
CA GLY A 234 -15.66 -3.83 7.88
C GLY A 234 -15.92 -3.20 9.24
N ARG A 235 -17.20 -3.05 9.59
CA ARG A 235 -17.60 -2.58 10.92
C ARG A 235 -17.34 -3.67 11.95
N ILE A 236 -16.69 -3.32 13.06
CA ILE A 236 -16.58 -4.21 14.21
C ILE A 236 -17.89 -4.12 15.00
N PRO A 237 -18.63 -5.24 15.18
CA PRO A 237 -19.88 -5.23 15.93
C PRO A 237 -19.66 -4.71 17.35
N GLU A 238 -20.57 -3.89 17.84
CA GLU A 238 -20.64 -3.62 19.27
C GLU A 238 -21.09 -4.90 19.98
N PRO A 239 -20.46 -5.29 21.12
CA PRO A 239 -21.00 -6.35 21.93
C PRO A 239 -22.39 -5.89 22.36
N THR A 240 -23.41 -6.55 21.80
CA THR A 240 -24.77 -6.35 22.25
C THR A 240 -24.77 -6.70 23.73
N GLN A 241 -25.11 -5.75 24.59
CA GLN A 241 -25.49 -6.13 25.95
C GLN A 241 -26.74 -7.01 25.80
N THR A 242 -26.55 -8.32 25.71
CA THR A 242 -27.56 -9.25 26.18
C THR A 242 -27.63 -9.01 27.69
N SER A 243 -28.41 -8.00 28.09
CA SER A 243 -29.11 -8.05 29.36
C SER A 243 -29.93 -9.33 29.31
N GLY A 244 -29.38 -10.39 29.90
CA GLY A 244 -30.13 -11.61 30.15
C GLY A 244 -31.25 -11.28 31.13
N GLU A 245 -32.35 -10.75 30.62
CA GLU A 245 -33.63 -10.85 31.30
C GLU A 245 -33.96 -12.34 31.34
N ARG A 246 -33.62 -12.95 32.48
CA ARG A 246 -34.17 -14.24 32.87
C ARG A 246 -35.68 -14.05 33.02
N PHE A 247 -36.43 -14.32 31.96
CA PHE A 247 -37.82 -14.70 32.08
C PHE A 247 -37.87 -15.99 32.90
N TYR A 248 -38.14 -15.89 34.20
CA TYR A 248 -38.66 -17.02 34.95
C TYR A 248 -40.11 -17.22 34.50
N GLY A 249 -40.29 -18.15 33.57
CA GLY A 249 -41.59 -18.72 33.24
C GLY A 249 -41.94 -19.85 34.20
N VAL A 250 -43.14 -19.71 34.78
CA VAL A 250 -44.06 -20.74 35.30
C VAL A 250 -43.77 -21.35 36.68
N GLY A 251 -44.79 -21.23 37.55
CA GLY A 251 -44.95 -21.90 38.84
C GLY A 251 -46.02 -21.22 39.68
#